data_AF-F8NTN0-F1
#
_entry.id   AF-F8NTN0-F1
#
_cell.length_a   1.000
_cell.length_b   1.000
_cell.length_c   1.000
_cell.angle_alpha   90.00
_cell.angle_beta   90.00
_cell.angle_gamma   90.00
#
_symmetry.space_group_name_H-M   'P 1'
#
loop_
_entity.id
_entity.type
_entity.pdbx_description
1 polymer ?
#
loop_
_entity_poly.entity_id
_entity_poly.type
_entity_poly.pdbx_seq_one_letter_code
_entity_poly.pdbx_strand_id
1 'polypeptide(L)'
;MDAFTFRLLESVHTLLICSFTWRSLVLEFNDPAARARTQVSDDVTTGITGSIIFLVHCFYARRIWILSLRNKLLIGVLILAVCHFVLEIGVMALTFKWPEFSEFHRIEPYYTASLAVAAANDIIITVSIVYLLASSRNGIKSTNTIVSRIISYIISSGVLTSVTDVAILVCFVAMPNNLVYLALYQFINNLYANSLLATLNARESLREVTTSTNILSQGVALSDF
;
A
#
# COMPACT_ATOMS: atom_id res chain seq x y z
N MET A 1 -10.59 12.15 -5.67
CA MET A 1 -9.67 12.24 -4.52
C MET A 1 -8.35 12.71 -5.07
N ASP A 2 -7.94 13.90 -4.66
CA ASP A 2 -6.83 14.60 -5.30
C ASP A 2 -5.52 14.14 -4.66
N ALA A 3 -4.43 14.15 -5.43
CA ALA A 3 -3.11 13.71 -4.97
C ALA A 3 -2.65 14.44 -3.69
N PHE A 4 -3.15 15.67 -3.48
CA PHE A 4 -2.92 16.46 -2.27
C PHE A 4 -3.50 15.81 -1.01
N THR A 5 -4.76 15.35 -1.05
CA THR A 5 -5.42 14.69 0.09
C THR A 5 -4.69 13.42 0.50
N PHE A 6 -4.20 12.66 -0.49
CA PHE A 6 -3.42 11.45 -0.23
C PHE A 6 -2.08 11.76 0.47
N ARG A 7 -1.33 12.74 -0.03
CA ARG A 7 -0.06 13.18 0.58
C ARG A 7 -0.24 13.74 1.98
N LEU A 8 -1.33 14.47 2.22
CA LEU A 8 -1.66 14.98 3.55
C LEU A 8 -1.90 13.82 4.52
N LEU A 9 -2.68 12.82 4.12
CA LEU A 9 -2.99 11.65 4.94
C LEU A 9 -1.73 10.83 5.27
N GLU A 10 -0.84 10.63 4.30
CA GLU A 10 0.47 9.99 4.51
C GLU A 10 1.37 10.80 5.45
N SER A 11 1.38 12.13 5.32
CA SER A 11 2.16 13.01 6.20
C SER A 11 1.67 12.94 7.64
N VAL A 12 0.35 12.96 7.85
CA VAL A 12 -0.26 12.81 9.17
C VAL A 12 0.09 11.46 9.78
N HIS A 13 -0.03 10.37 9.00
CA HIS A 13 0.37 9.03 9.44
C HIS A 13 1.83 9.00 9.88
N THR A 14 2.74 9.55 9.07
CA THR A 14 4.17 9.61 9.39
C THR A 14 4.46 10.41 10.67
N LEU A 15 3.77 11.52 10.90
CA LEU A 15 3.92 12.30 12.13
C LEU A 15 3.49 11.52 13.38
N LEU A 16 2.40 10.75 13.27
CA LEU A 16 1.93 9.89 14.36
C LEU A 16 2.96 8.79 14.68
N ILE A 17 3.60 8.21 13.67
CA ILE A 17 4.70 7.24 13.83
C ILE A 17 5.88 7.85 14.58
N CYS A 18 6.32 9.04 14.15
CA CYS A 18 7.43 9.73 14.78
C CYS A 18 7.13 10.03 16.25
N SER A 19 5.89 10.45 16.55
CA SER A 19 5.42 10.67 17.92
C SER A 19 5.42 9.38 18.75
N PHE A 20 4.90 8.28 18.22
CA PHE A 20 4.92 6.96 18.87
C PHE A 20 6.34 6.48 19.17
N THR A 21 7.23 6.59 18.18
CA THR A 21 8.62 6.18 18.29
C THR A 21 9.33 7.00 19.35
N TRP A 22 9.16 8.33 19.34
CA TRP A 22 9.73 9.23 20.33
C TRP A 22 9.24 8.92 21.76
N ARG A 23 7.92 8.70 21.94
CA ARG A 23 7.35 8.32 23.24
C ARG A 23 7.95 7.02 23.75
N SER A 24 7.94 5.96 22.93
CA SER A 24 8.38 4.62 23.32
C SER A 24 9.88 4.51 23.62
N LEU A 25 10.70 5.28 22.90
CA LEU A 25 12.17 5.25 23.01
C LEU A 25 12.74 6.24 24.02
N VAL A 26 12.11 7.40 24.22
CA VAL A 26 12.66 8.48 25.05
C VAL A 26 11.86 8.66 26.32
N LEU A 27 10.55 8.87 26.22
CA LEU A 27 9.72 9.25 27.36
C LEU A 27 9.40 8.06 28.26
N GLU A 28 9.04 6.93 27.66
CA GLU A 28 8.60 5.72 28.36
C GLU A 28 9.74 4.71 28.47
N PHE A 29 10.99 5.13 28.23
CA PHE A 29 12.12 4.21 28.19
C PHE A 29 12.30 3.44 29.50
N ASN A 30 12.08 4.14 30.61
CA ASN A 30 12.28 3.63 31.95
C ASN A 30 10.98 3.15 32.62
N ASP A 31 9.85 3.16 31.90
CA ASP A 31 8.55 2.70 32.40
C ASP A 31 8.12 1.42 31.65
N PRO A 32 8.39 0.23 32.21
CA PRO A 32 8.03 -1.03 31.59
C PRO A 32 6.51 -1.26 31.55
N ALA A 33 5.72 -0.61 32.40
CA ALA A 33 4.26 -0.74 32.40
C ALA A 33 3.63 0.08 31.25
N ALA A 34 4.17 1.26 30.96
CA ALA A 34 3.76 2.06 29.81
C ALA A 34 4.06 1.34 28.47
N ARG A 35 5.17 0.61 28.40
CA ARG A 35 5.59 -0.16 27.21
C ARG A 35 4.81 -1.46 26.97
N ALA A 36 4.16 -2.00 28.00
CA ALA A 36 3.41 -3.25 27.91
C ALA A 36 2.00 -3.08 27.32
N ARG A 37 1.59 -1.84 27.03
CA ARG A 37 0.25 -1.48 26.54
C ARG A 37 0.33 -0.59 25.31
N THR A 38 -0.61 -0.75 24.38
CA THR A 38 -0.84 0.23 23.32
C THR A 38 -1.49 1.48 23.89
N GLN A 39 -1.22 2.61 23.25
CA GLN A 39 -1.93 3.85 23.52
C GLN A 39 -2.95 4.15 22.43
N VAL A 40 -3.94 4.98 22.77
CA VAL A 40 -5.00 5.42 21.85
C VAL A 40 -4.45 5.95 20.52
N SER A 41 -3.33 6.67 20.56
CA SER A 41 -2.69 7.18 19.34
C SER A 41 -2.23 6.07 18.39
N ASP A 42 -1.82 4.93 18.94
CA ASP A 42 -1.24 3.83 18.19
C ASP A 42 -2.37 3.02 17.54
N ASP A 43 -3.46 2.79 18.29
CA ASP A 43 -4.69 2.15 17.80
C ASP A 43 -5.35 2.96 16.67
N VAL A 44 -5.43 4.29 16.83
CA VAL A 44 -5.95 5.19 15.77
C VAL A 44 -5.08 5.09 14.51
N THR A 45 -3.77 4.91 14.68
CA THR A 45 -2.85 4.82 13.54
C THR A 45 -3.08 3.56 12.73
N THR A 46 -3.44 2.43 13.35
CA THR A 46 -3.89 1.20 12.67
C THR A 46 -5.10 1.47 11.77
N GLY A 47 -6.11 2.20 12.27
CA GLY A 47 -7.28 2.58 11.47
C GLY A 47 -6.94 3.47 10.28
N ILE A 48 -5.99 4.40 10.45
CA ILE A 48 -5.49 5.24 9.35
C ILE A 48 -4.75 4.39 8.31
N THR A 49 -3.92 3.44 8.74
CA THR A 49 -3.24 2.48 7.85
C THR A 49 -4.24 1.71 7.00
N GLY A 50 -5.25 1.09 7.62
CA GLY A 50 -6.30 0.36 6.91
C GLY A 50 -7.03 1.23 5.89
N SER A 51 -7.30 2.50 6.24
CA SER A 51 -7.94 3.47 5.34
C SER A 51 -7.08 3.80 4.12
N ILE A 52 -5.78 4.02 4.30
CA ILE A 52 -4.85 4.30 3.20
C ILE A 52 -4.75 3.09 2.27
N ILE A 53 -4.56 1.89 2.81
CA ILE A 53 -4.47 0.65 2.03
C ILE A 53 -5.77 0.43 1.23
N PHE A 54 -6.94 0.61 1.86
CA PHE A 54 -8.22 0.52 1.17
C PHE A 54 -8.34 1.50 -0.01
N LEU A 55 -7.89 2.74 0.16
CA LEU A 55 -7.89 3.75 -0.90
C LEU A 55 -6.94 3.35 -2.06
N VAL A 56 -5.78 2.78 -1.73
CA VAL A 56 -4.84 2.25 -2.72
C VAL A 56 -5.45 1.08 -3.51
N HIS A 57 -6.10 0.14 -2.83
CA HIS A 57 -6.83 -0.96 -3.47
C HIS A 57 -7.97 -0.45 -4.36
N CYS A 58 -8.73 0.55 -3.92
CA CYS A 58 -9.76 1.19 -4.74
C CYS A 58 -9.17 1.85 -6.00
N PHE A 59 -8.02 2.50 -5.89
CA PHE A 59 -7.32 3.09 -7.03
C PHE A 59 -6.91 2.03 -8.05
N TYR A 60 -6.33 0.91 -7.59
CA TYR A 60 -5.96 -0.19 -8.48
C TYR A 60 -7.19 -0.89 -9.08
N ALA A 61 -8.25 -1.08 -8.31
CA ALA A 61 -9.53 -1.59 -8.79
C ALA A 61 -10.10 -0.71 -9.92
N ARG A 62 -10.09 0.61 -9.76
CA ARG A 62 -10.48 1.56 -10.83
C ARG A 62 -9.62 1.38 -12.08
N ARG A 63 -8.32 1.13 -11.93
CA ARG A 63 -7.42 0.89 -13.07
C ARG A 63 -7.77 -0.41 -13.80
N ILE A 64 -8.06 -1.48 -13.06
CA ILE A 64 -8.53 -2.76 -13.61
C ILE A 64 -9.85 -2.55 -14.37
N TRP A 65 -10.80 -1.79 -13.81
CA TRP A 65 -12.07 -1.50 -14.47
C TRP A 65 -11.92 -0.86 -15.85
N ILE A 66 -11.03 0.15 -15.94
CA ILE A 66 -10.76 0.87 -17.19
C ILE A 66 -10.09 -0.04 -18.22
N LEU A 67 -9.13 -0.87 -17.79
CA LEU A 67 -8.37 -1.75 -18.68
C LEU A 67 -9.15 -3.02 -19.10
N SER A 68 -10.06 -3.49 -18.25
CA SER A 68 -10.71 -4.79 -18.42
C SER A 68 -12.07 -4.73 -19.12
N LEU A 69 -12.50 -3.56 -19.63
CA LEU A 69 -13.77 -3.40 -20.34
C LEU A 69 -14.99 -4.00 -19.60
N ARG A 70 -15.11 -3.77 -18.28
CA ARG A 70 -16.20 -4.24 -17.38
C ARG A 70 -16.22 -5.74 -17.02
N ASN A 71 -15.06 -6.37 -16.81
CA ASN A 71 -14.98 -7.76 -16.37
C ASN A 71 -15.40 -7.97 -14.89
N LYS A 72 -15.95 -9.16 -14.59
CA LYS A 72 -16.41 -9.60 -13.25
C LYS A 72 -15.29 -9.72 -12.22
N LEU A 73 -14.01 -9.82 -12.64
CA LEU A 73 -12.85 -9.86 -11.74
C LEU A 73 -12.74 -8.63 -10.81
N LEU A 74 -13.26 -7.47 -11.24
CA LEU A 74 -13.31 -6.27 -10.38
C LEU A 74 -14.06 -6.52 -9.08
N ILE A 75 -15.16 -7.27 -9.15
CA ILE A 75 -16.05 -7.51 -8.02
C ILE A 75 -15.30 -8.27 -6.92
N GLY A 76 -14.50 -9.27 -7.30
CA GLY A 76 -13.68 -10.03 -6.35
C GLY A 76 -12.62 -9.16 -5.64
N VAL A 77 -11.90 -8.33 -6.40
CA VAL A 77 -10.89 -7.40 -5.86
C VAL A 77 -11.52 -6.40 -4.87
N LEU A 78 -12.69 -5.85 -5.21
CA LEU A 78 -13.37 -4.90 -4.35
C LEU A 78 -13.89 -5.56 -3.07
N ILE A 79 -14.43 -6.78 -3.16
CA ILE A 79 -14.86 -7.56 -1.99
C ILE A 79 -13.66 -7.81 -1.07
N LEU A 80 -12.53 -8.27 -1.60
CA LEU A 80 -11.32 -8.50 -0.80
C LEU A 80 -10.80 -7.22 -0.14
N ALA A 81 -10.79 -6.10 -0.86
CA ALA A 81 -10.41 -4.79 -0.31
C ALA A 81 -11.32 -4.35 0.84
N VAL A 82 -12.64 -4.52 0.69
CA VAL A 82 -13.61 -4.21 1.76
C VAL A 82 -13.46 -5.17 2.93
N CYS A 83 -13.27 -6.47 2.68
CA CYS A 83 -13.02 -7.45 3.73
C CYS A 83 -11.78 -7.11 4.54
N HIS A 84 -10.66 -6.78 3.88
CA HIS A 84 -9.44 -6.33 4.54
C HIS A 84 -9.70 -5.08 5.39
N PHE A 85 -10.37 -4.06 4.84
CA PHE A 85 -10.68 -2.84 5.57
C PHE A 85 -11.53 -3.11 6.82
N VAL A 86 -12.55 -3.97 6.73
CA VAL A 86 -13.40 -4.34 7.88
C VAL A 86 -12.59 -5.11 8.93
N LEU A 87 -11.68 -5.99 8.51
CA LEU A 87 -10.79 -6.70 9.44
C LEU A 87 -9.86 -5.73 10.17
N GLU A 88 -9.25 -4.77 9.47
CA GLU A 88 -8.40 -3.74 10.09
C GLU A 88 -9.15 -2.87 11.10
N ILE A 89 -10.38 -2.42 10.77
CA ILE A 89 -11.21 -1.68 11.72
C ILE A 89 -11.61 -2.56 12.91
N GLY A 90 -11.85 -3.84 12.69
CA GLY A 90 -12.09 -4.83 13.74
C GLY A 90 -10.88 -5.00 14.66
N VAL A 91 -9.68 -5.12 14.10
CA VAL A 91 -8.41 -5.18 14.85
C VAL A 91 -8.25 -3.91 15.69
N MET A 92 -8.43 -2.72 15.11
CA MET A 92 -8.38 -1.46 15.86
C MET A 92 -9.35 -1.47 17.06
N ALA A 93 -10.60 -1.88 16.86
CA ALA A 93 -11.59 -1.93 17.94
C ALA A 93 -11.24 -2.97 19.03
N LEU A 94 -10.62 -4.08 18.65
CA LEU A 94 -10.16 -5.11 19.59
C LEU A 94 -8.95 -4.62 20.40
N THR A 95 -8.01 -3.91 19.77
CA THR A 95 -6.85 -3.33 20.47
C THR A 95 -7.28 -2.25 21.46
N PHE A 96 -8.31 -1.44 21.14
CA PHE A 96 -8.93 -0.53 22.09
C PHE A 96 -9.52 -1.23 23.33
N LYS A 97 -10.07 -2.43 23.13
CA LYS A 97 -10.67 -3.22 24.20
C LYS A 97 -9.61 -3.91 25.06
N TRP A 98 -8.52 -4.37 24.43
CA TRP A 98 -7.44 -5.11 25.06
C TRP A 98 -6.09 -4.47 24.68
N PRO A 99 -5.70 -3.40 25.38
CA PRO A 99 -4.50 -2.65 25.03
C PRO A 99 -3.21 -3.36 25.43
N GLU A 100 -3.25 -4.38 26.28
CA GLU A 100 -2.06 -5.08 26.74
C GLU A 100 -1.52 -6.06 25.70
N PHE A 101 -0.21 -6.00 25.42
CA PHE A 101 0.44 -6.89 24.45
C PHE A 101 0.35 -8.38 24.85
N SER A 102 0.23 -8.68 26.14
CA SER A 102 -0.03 -10.05 26.64
C SER A 102 -1.34 -10.65 26.12
N GLU A 103 -2.33 -9.81 25.81
CA GLU A 103 -3.66 -10.21 25.36
C GLU A 103 -3.78 -10.26 23.83
N PHE A 104 -2.71 -9.90 23.09
CA PHE A 104 -2.70 -9.90 21.62
C PHE A 104 -2.88 -11.28 21.01
N HIS A 105 -2.63 -12.35 21.76
CA HIS A 105 -2.95 -13.73 21.34
C HIS A 105 -4.45 -13.89 20.98
N ARG A 106 -5.33 -13.05 21.53
CA ARG A 106 -6.77 -13.07 21.24
C ARG A 106 -7.11 -12.34 19.95
N ILE A 107 -6.25 -11.43 19.50
CA ILE A 107 -6.38 -10.62 18.29
C ILE A 107 -5.65 -11.27 17.11
N GLU A 108 -4.65 -12.12 17.40
CA GLU A 108 -3.87 -12.92 16.44
C GLU A 108 -4.66 -13.49 15.25
N PRO A 109 -5.80 -14.19 15.43
CA PRO A 109 -6.52 -14.75 14.28
C PRO A 109 -7.09 -13.67 13.36
N TYR A 110 -7.56 -12.55 13.90
CA TYR A 110 -8.09 -11.43 13.13
C TYR A 110 -6.97 -10.70 12.38
N TYR A 111 -5.84 -10.48 13.06
CA TYR A 111 -4.67 -9.82 12.48
C TYR A 111 -4.05 -10.67 11.37
N THR A 112 -3.90 -11.97 11.60
CA THR A 112 -3.42 -12.93 10.60
C THR A 112 -4.36 -13.01 9.39
N ALA A 113 -5.67 -13.05 9.63
CA ALA A 113 -6.65 -13.03 8.55
C ALA A 113 -6.57 -11.71 7.75
N SER A 114 -6.37 -10.58 8.41
CA SER A 114 -6.21 -9.27 7.75
C SER A 114 -5.01 -9.26 6.80
N LEU A 115 -3.82 -9.61 7.31
CA LEU A 115 -2.59 -9.68 6.51
C LEU A 115 -2.69 -10.69 5.36
N ALA A 116 -3.31 -11.84 5.59
CA ALA A 116 -3.50 -12.84 4.55
C ALA A 116 -4.42 -12.34 3.42
N VAL A 117 -5.52 -11.66 3.77
CA VAL A 117 -6.43 -11.05 2.78
C VAL A 117 -5.74 -9.90 2.04
N ALA A 118 -4.93 -9.08 2.72
CA ALA A 118 -4.15 -8.01 2.11
C ALA A 118 -3.18 -8.57 1.05
N ALA A 119 -2.34 -9.53 1.43
CA ALA A 119 -1.39 -10.17 0.53
C ALA A 119 -2.07 -10.87 -0.65
N ALA A 120 -3.19 -11.56 -0.41
CA ALA A 120 -3.97 -12.17 -1.48
C ALA A 120 -4.52 -11.13 -2.46
N ASN A 121 -5.05 -10.01 -1.94
CA ASN A 121 -5.57 -8.93 -2.77
C ASN A 121 -4.45 -8.29 -3.63
N ASP A 122 -3.28 -8.08 -3.04
CA ASP A 122 -2.11 -7.51 -3.73
C ASP A 122 -1.61 -8.39 -4.88
N ILE A 123 -1.55 -9.71 -4.66
CA ILE A 123 -1.18 -10.68 -5.69
C ILE A 123 -2.21 -10.65 -6.82
N ILE A 124 -3.50 -10.70 -6.50
CA ILE A 124 -4.58 -10.69 -7.50
C ILE A 124 -4.56 -9.39 -8.30
N ILE A 125 -4.40 -8.24 -7.64
CA ILE A 125 -4.32 -6.93 -8.29
C ILE A 125 -3.11 -6.87 -9.21
N THR A 126 -1.94 -7.27 -8.72
CA THR A 126 -0.68 -7.26 -9.49
C THR A 126 -0.82 -8.14 -10.74
N VAL A 127 -1.23 -9.39 -10.59
CA VAL A 127 -1.41 -10.33 -11.71
C VAL A 127 -2.46 -9.81 -12.69
N SER A 128 -3.58 -9.28 -12.20
CA SER A 128 -4.66 -8.75 -13.06
C SER A 128 -4.18 -7.57 -13.89
N ILE A 129 -3.51 -6.58 -13.29
CA ILE A 129 -3.03 -5.42 -14.01
C ILE A 129 -1.94 -5.82 -15.00
N VAL A 130 -1.00 -6.69 -14.61
CA VAL A 130 0.07 -7.15 -15.49
C VAL A 130 -0.50 -7.88 -16.72
N TYR A 131 -1.46 -8.79 -16.51
CA TYR A 131 -2.12 -9.50 -17.60
C TYR A 131 -2.85 -8.55 -18.56
N LEU A 132 -3.67 -7.64 -18.02
CA LEU A 132 -4.44 -6.68 -18.82
C LEU A 132 -3.53 -5.73 -19.60
N LEU A 133 -2.45 -5.24 -18.97
CA LEU A 133 -1.52 -4.31 -19.61
C LEU A 133 -0.63 -5.00 -20.64
N ALA A 134 -0.28 -6.27 -20.42
CA ALA A 134 0.41 -7.09 -21.41
C ALA A 134 -0.49 -7.35 -22.63
N SER A 135 -1.78 -7.60 -22.41
CA SER A 135 -2.76 -7.80 -23.48
C SER A 135 -3.10 -6.50 -24.24
N SER A 136 -2.92 -5.33 -23.63
CA SER A 136 -3.16 -4.03 -24.28
C SER A 136 -1.96 -3.50 -25.09
N ARG A 137 -0.92 -4.31 -25.27
CA ARG A 137 0.24 -3.94 -26.11
C ARG A 137 -0.18 -3.89 -27.57
N ASN A 138 0.08 -2.76 -28.22
CA ASN A 138 -0.20 -2.56 -29.64
C ASN A 138 1.13 -2.58 -30.44
N GLY A 139 1.11 -2.57 -31.77
CA GLY A 139 2.33 -2.58 -32.61
C GLY A 139 3.27 -1.36 -32.47
N ILE A 140 2.95 -0.41 -31.59
CA ILE A 140 3.69 0.84 -31.38
C ILE A 140 4.81 0.63 -30.34
N LYS A 141 6.07 0.69 -30.80
CA LYS A 141 7.26 0.44 -29.95
C LYS A 141 7.34 1.36 -28.72
N SER A 142 7.07 2.66 -28.86
CA SER A 142 7.14 3.62 -27.75
C SER A 142 6.12 3.32 -26.65
N THR A 143 4.87 3.02 -27.02
CA THR A 143 3.81 2.61 -26.10
C THR A 143 4.17 1.31 -25.37
N ASN A 144 4.75 0.33 -26.06
CA ASN A 144 5.13 -0.95 -25.44
C ASN A 144 6.28 -0.81 -24.44
N THR A 145 7.24 0.09 -24.67
CA THR A 145 8.31 0.39 -23.71
C THR A 145 7.74 1.02 -22.44
N ILE A 146 6.79 1.96 -22.58
CA ILE A 146 6.09 2.60 -21.45
C ILE A 146 5.30 1.56 -20.65
N VAL A 147 4.50 0.74 -21.33
CA VAL A 147 3.73 -0.35 -20.72
C VAL A 147 4.63 -1.30 -19.94
N SER A 148 5.79 -1.66 -20.50
CA SER A 148 6.74 -2.56 -19.85
C SER A 148 7.33 -1.97 -18.56
N ARG A 149 7.71 -0.68 -18.57
CA ARG A 149 8.17 0.01 -17.34
C ARG A 149 7.10 0.05 -16.26
N ILE A 150 5.86 0.33 -16.64
CA ILE A 150 4.71 0.34 -15.72
C ILE A 150 4.48 -1.05 -15.12
N ILE A 151 4.56 -2.12 -15.94
CA ILE A 151 4.43 -3.51 -15.48
C ILE A 151 5.53 -3.83 -14.48
N SER A 152 6.80 -3.54 -14.79
CA SER A 152 7.92 -3.80 -13.88
C SER A 152 7.75 -3.09 -12.55
N TYR A 153 7.27 -1.84 -12.58
CA TYR A 153 7.01 -1.08 -11.35
C TYR A 153 5.92 -1.73 -10.49
N ILE A 154 4.79 -2.12 -11.09
CA ILE A 154 3.66 -2.75 -10.38
C ILE A 154 4.08 -4.10 -9.77
N ILE A 155 4.84 -4.90 -10.51
CA ILE A 155 5.39 -6.17 -10.00
C ILE A 155 6.28 -5.90 -8.79
N SER A 156 7.24 -4.98 -8.91
CA SER A 156 8.14 -4.66 -7.81
C SER A 156 7.39 -4.17 -6.58
N SER A 157 6.40 -3.29 -6.74
CA SER A 157 5.61 -2.79 -5.61
C SER A 157 4.75 -3.88 -4.98
N GLY A 158 4.07 -4.71 -5.77
CA GLY A 158 3.19 -5.77 -5.26
C GLY A 158 3.96 -6.92 -4.59
N VAL A 159 5.14 -7.26 -5.10
CA VAL A 159 6.04 -8.21 -4.44
C VAL A 159 6.55 -7.61 -3.13
N LEU A 160 6.94 -6.34 -3.12
CA LEU A 160 7.44 -5.67 -1.92
C LEU A 160 6.39 -5.63 -0.80
N THR A 161 5.15 -5.27 -1.10
CA THR A 161 4.06 -5.25 -0.12
C THR A 161 3.73 -6.65 0.37
N SER A 162 3.58 -7.62 -0.54
CA SER A 162 3.29 -9.02 -0.17
C SER A 162 4.38 -9.66 0.70
N VAL A 163 5.65 -9.42 0.38
CA VAL A 163 6.79 -9.90 1.19
C VAL A 163 6.79 -9.24 2.57
N THR A 164 6.43 -7.95 2.64
CA THR A 164 6.34 -7.23 3.92
C THR A 164 5.20 -7.78 4.78
N ASP A 165 4.02 -8.05 4.21
CA ASP A 165 2.89 -8.67 4.93
C ASP A 165 3.28 -10.05 5.50
N VAL A 166 3.96 -10.88 4.70
CA VAL A 166 4.46 -12.18 5.16
C VAL A 166 5.52 -12.02 6.25
N ALA A 167 6.44 -11.05 6.11
CA ALA A 167 7.45 -10.79 7.12
C ALA A 167 6.83 -10.33 8.45
N ILE A 168 5.82 -9.45 8.42
CA ILE A 168 5.07 -9.04 9.60
C ILE A 168 4.42 -10.24 10.27
N LEU A 169 3.75 -11.09 9.48
CA LEU A 169 3.10 -12.30 9.99
C LEU A 169 4.10 -13.26 10.66
N VAL A 170 5.23 -13.51 10.01
CA VAL A 170 6.29 -14.37 10.55
C VAL A 170 6.85 -13.77 11.84
N CYS A 171 7.14 -12.47 11.88
CA CYS A 171 7.63 -11.80 13.09
C CYS A 171 6.60 -11.84 14.23
N PHE A 172 5.32 -11.67 13.91
CA PHE A 172 4.23 -11.69 14.88
C PHE A 172 4.09 -13.07 15.55
N VAL A 173 4.13 -14.15 14.76
CA VAL A 173 4.02 -15.53 15.26
C VAL A 173 5.31 -16.01 15.94
N ALA A 174 6.48 -15.71 15.37
CA ALA A 174 7.76 -16.20 15.87
C ALA A 174 8.29 -15.43 17.10
N MET A 175 7.92 -14.16 17.25
CA MET A 175 8.44 -13.28 18.31
C MET A 175 7.32 -12.51 19.04
N PRO A 176 6.39 -13.20 19.72
CA PRO A 176 5.22 -12.57 20.36
C PRO A 176 5.58 -11.56 21.47
N ASN A 177 6.76 -11.70 22.08
CA ASN A 177 7.24 -10.80 23.14
C ASN A 177 8.08 -9.63 22.61
N ASN A 178 8.19 -9.44 21.29
CA ASN A 178 9.01 -8.40 20.70
C ASN A 178 8.20 -7.50 19.78
N LEU A 179 8.45 -6.18 19.84
CA LEU A 179 7.68 -5.16 19.10
C LEU A 179 8.16 -4.98 17.65
N VAL A 180 8.99 -5.89 17.14
CA VAL A 180 9.52 -5.82 15.76
C VAL A 180 8.41 -5.93 14.71
N TYR A 181 7.39 -6.77 14.95
CA TYR A 181 6.24 -6.88 14.04
C TYR A 181 5.50 -5.54 13.92
N LEU A 182 5.34 -4.82 15.04
CA LEU A 182 4.65 -3.54 15.09
C LEU A 182 5.43 -2.48 14.30
N ALA A 183 6.76 -2.46 14.42
CA ALA A 183 7.61 -1.58 13.63
C ALA A 183 7.43 -1.84 12.13
N LEU A 184 7.53 -3.10 11.69
CA LEU A 184 7.34 -3.48 10.28
C LEU A 184 5.95 -3.11 9.76
N TYR A 185 4.90 -3.39 10.54
CA TYR A 185 3.55 -3.00 10.21
C TYR A 185 3.41 -1.49 10.05
N GLN A 186 4.08 -0.72 10.90
CA GLN A 186 4.03 0.74 10.81
C GLN A 186 4.72 1.28 9.55
N PHE A 187 5.74 0.60 9.05
CA PHE A 187 6.42 0.94 7.79
C PHE A 187 5.61 0.57 6.54
N ILE A 188 4.74 -0.44 6.60
CA ILE A 188 4.07 -0.94 5.39
C ILE A 188 3.19 0.13 4.73
N ASN A 189 2.56 0.99 5.52
CA ASN A 189 1.72 2.07 5.00
C ASN A 189 2.50 3.00 4.07
N ASN A 190 3.72 3.36 4.46
CA ASN A 190 4.62 4.18 3.65
C ASN A 190 5.04 3.44 2.38
N LEU A 191 5.22 2.12 2.43
CA LEU A 191 5.50 1.34 1.22
C LEU A 191 4.33 1.39 0.24
N TYR A 192 3.09 1.23 0.71
CA TYR A 192 1.89 1.36 -0.14
C TYR A 192 1.75 2.76 -0.73
N ALA A 193 1.93 3.80 0.09
CA ALA A 193 1.78 5.18 -0.34
C ALA A 193 2.87 5.62 -1.32
N ASN A 194 4.14 5.33 -1.02
CA ASN A 194 5.25 5.58 -1.94
C ASN A 194 5.11 4.76 -3.22
N SER A 195 4.64 3.50 -3.13
CA SER A 195 4.39 2.67 -4.30
C SER A 195 3.32 3.28 -5.21
N LEU A 196 2.23 3.80 -4.64
CA LEU A 196 1.20 4.50 -5.41
C LEU A 196 1.74 5.79 -6.02
N LEU A 197 2.44 6.62 -5.24
CA LEU A 197 2.99 7.89 -5.68
C LEU A 197 4.00 7.70 -6.81
N ALA A 198 4.93 6.75 -6.71
CA ALA A 198 5.88 6.51 -7.78
C ALA A 198 5.20 5.86 -9.02
N THR A 199 4.09 5.14 -8.88
CA THR A 199 3.25 4.77 -10.04
C THR A 199 2.68 6.01 -10.76
N LEU A 200 2.22 6.99 -9.99
CA LEU A 200 1.67 8.25 -10.52
C LEU A 200 2.77 9.12 -11.16
N ASN A 201 3.89 9.30 -10.46
CA ASN A 201 5.04 10.09 -10.93
C ASN A 201 5.66 9.47 -12.18
N ALA A 202 5.76 8.14 -12.26
CA ALA A 202 6.24 7.47 -13.46
C ALA A 202 5.35 7.78 -14.67
N ARG A 203 4.03 7.88 -14.51
CA ARG A 203 3.13 8.26 -15.61
C ARG A 203 3.32 9.70 -16.06
N GLU A 204 3.52 10.62 -15.12
CA GLU A 204 3.73 12.04 -15.40
C GLU A 204 5.06 12.26 -16.13
N SER A 205 6.15 11.72 -15.59
CA SER A 205 7.46 11.75 -16.24
C SER A 205 7.44 11.11 -17.64
N LEU A 206 6.73 9.99 -17.82
CA LEU A 206 6.60 9.35 -19.14
C LEU A 206 5.75 10.17 -20.12
N ARG A 207 4.76 10.94 -19.63
CA ARG A 207 3.96 11.87 -20.46
C ARG A 207 4.80 13.06 -20.92
N GLU A 208 5.67 13.57 -20.07
CA GLU A 208 6.62 14.64 -20.41
C GLU A 208 7.61 14.17 -21.48
N VAL A 209 8.26 13.00 -21.28
CA VAL A 209 9.21 12.43 -22.27
C VAL A 209 8.53 12.21 -23.64
N THR A 210 7.30 11.70 -23.66
CA THR A 210 6.55 11.50 -24.92
C THR A 210 6.25 12.84 -25.60
N THR A 211 5.94 13.88 -24.84
CA THR A 211 5.65 15.23 -25.36
C THR A 211 6.94 15.85 -25.93
N SER A 212 8.05 15.82 -25.20
CA SER A 212 9.34 16.31 -25.67
C SER A 212 9.84 15.60 -26.93
N THR A 213 9.67 14.28 -27.02
CA THR A 213 10.06 13.51 -28.21
C THR A 213 9.25 13.92 -29.45
N ASN A 214 7.93 14.15 -29.29
CA ASN A 214 7.10 14.65 -30.38
C ASN A 214 7.51 16.06 -30.83
N ILE A 215 7.80 16.97 -29.88
CA ILE A 215 8.23 18.34 -30.20
C ILE A 215 9.58 18.33 -30.93
N LEU A 216 10.54 17.51 -30.50
CA LEU A 216 11.83 17.37 -31.19
C LEU A 216 11.66 16.76 -32.59
N SER A 217 10.78 15.77 -32.75
CA SER A 217 10.50 15.19 -34.07
C SER A 217 9.85 16.20 -35.04
N GLN A 218 8.97 17.07 -34.54
CA GLN A 218 8.36 18.15 -35.33
C GLN A 218 9.35 19.28 -35.63
N GLY A 219 10.23 19.63 -34.67
CA GLY A 219 11.26 20.64 -34.86
C GLY A 219 12.30 20.23 -35.92
N VAL A 220 12.71 18.96 -35.92
CA VAL A 220 13.60 18.40 -36.96
C VAL A 220 12.89 18.34 -38.32
N ALA A 221 11.61 17.96 -38.37
CA ALA A 221 10.84 17.94 -39.61
C ALA A 221 10.58 19.34 -40.22
N LEU A 222 10.61 20.40 -39.41
CA LEU A 222 10.47 21.79 -39.86
C LEU A 222 11.81 22.43 -40.25
N SER A 223 12.95 21.92 -39.79
CA SER A 223 14.27 22.40 -40.21
C SER A 223 14.73 21.84 -41.55
N ASP A 224 14.02 20.84 -42.08
CA ASP A 224 14.28 20.21 -43.38
C ASP A 224 13.46 20.84 -44.55
N PHE A 225 12.81 21.99 -44.30
CA PHE A 225 12.17 22.86 -45.30
C PHE A 225 12.77 24.26 -45.25
#